data_AF-A0AA36IDC6-F1
#
_entry.id   AF-A0AA36IDC6-F1
#
_cell.length_a   1.000
_cell.length_b   1.000
_cell.length_c   1.000
_cell.angle_alpha   90.00
_cell.angle_beta   90.00
_cell.angle_gamma   90.00
#
_symmetry.space_group_name_H-M   'P 1'
#
loop_
_entity.id
_entity.type
_entity.pdbx_description
1 polymer ?
#
loop_
_entity_poly.entity_id
_entity_poly.type
_entity_poly.pdbx_seq_one_letter_code
_entity_poly.pdbx_strand_id
1 'polypeptide(L)'
;MRSPRGAGPWFLCLVNAPSPAGFAFQPTFAFGLVTEKVTEVVTAKDFNIAACLRPSDGDRPKRFLELDSCVDDRMQAVQDNLPLVTKSTKPRVPPAMLSRCMRGGKTTMLCKVFDRLKKEEKLPIFISFNGDSLVYKLDGEKVLDTMLRAIAVSLMKNKPADKKDAERVRCSEKALKAYLADKQDVVLVVDELNVLLKANPTDGHQDVGRFLREMFLDPAGRHLVFSTHIPTSAGLDQVLGKGAGSSRTVIPIKMPRCAEVQRLRRMHPNCAALTPYSVKTGGFDLEGRFRDILPAAKSEILAESFLSEFFIGKRGPDHDPVRAFDALTESPKKGQIRWILAYVGQMCCHLGWKQVGAWIEELPSWSGKVESGQDWETVLLVALCLRCYEAKYSEPHELLGLAKGALPAAVYVEKVPQENSTKPTVMLAWWKKQRIRTYPYIAVLSPTFSKTEIVDAMWIYQESATASCLVRGMQAKLGSAYPKQDMPLGMLGLLFRGQAPDTTRNLERQRWKYLTASEIQSFLGKSLTAACPAHWPNVTP
;
A
#
# COMPACT_ATOMS: atom_id res chain seq x y z
N MET A 1 21.28 10.18 45.61
CA MET A 1 20.84 10.70 44.31
C MET A 1 20.20 9.57 43.53
N ARG A 2 18.94 9.74 43.12
CA ARG A 2 18.08 8.66 42.61
C ARG A 2 18.39 8.35 41.14
N SER A 3 18.70 7.08 40.88
CA SER A 3 18.71 6.44 39.57
C SER A 3 17.27 6.19 39.10
N PRO A 4 16.87 6.51 37.85
CA PRO A 4 15.60 6.05 37.32
C PRO A 4 15.76 4.61 36.83
N ARG A 5 14.95 3.74 37.46
CA ARG A 5 14.77 2.33 37.17
C ARG A 5 14.40 2.12 35.70
N GLY A 6 15.27 1.44 34.97
CA GLY A 6 14.97 0.88 33.66
C GLY A 6 13.96 -0.26 33.82
N ALA A 7 12.80 -0.10 33.19
CA ALA A 7 11.84 -1.17 33.05
C ALA A 7 12.15 -1.96 31.78
N GLY A 8 12.54 -3.20 31.98
CA GLY A 8 12.44 -4.33 31.07
C GLY A 8 12.74 -5.59 31.89
N PRO A 9 12.39 -6.81 31.46
CA PRO A 9 11.47 -7.23 30.40
C PRO A 9 10.31 -8.09 30.95
N TRP A 10 9.24 -8.27 30.18
CA TRP A 10 8.35 -9.43 30.37
C TRP A 10 7.99 -10.02 29.00
N PHE A 11 8.56 -11.19 28.72
CA PHE A 11 8.11 -12.16 27.73
C PHE A 11 7.32 -13.24 28.49
N LEU A 12 6.13 -13.62 28.01
CA LEU A 12 5.68 -15.02 27.94
C LEU A 12 4.30 -15.07 27.27
N CYS A 13 4.18 -15.77 26.14
CA CYS A 13 2.95 -16.48 25.83
C CYS A 13 3.36 -17.90 25.45
N LEU A 14 3.19 -18.80 26.42
CA LEU A 14 3.34 -20.24 26.26
C LEU A 14 2.29 -20.74 25.26
N VAL A 15 2.75 -21.56 24.32
CA VAL A 15 1.93 -22.41 23.48
C VAL A 15 1.29 -23.46 24.38
N ASN A 16 0.00 -23.34 24.68
CA ASN A 16 -0.77 -24.43 25.26
C ASN A 16 -1.36 -25.28 24.14
N ALA A 17 -0.81 -26.48 23.97
CA ALA A 17 -1.47 -27.58 23.28
C ALA A 17 -2.65 -28.10 24.13
N PRO A 18 -3.80 -28.44 23.55
CA PRO A 18 -4.83 -29.18 24.27
C PRO A 18 -4.63 -30.69 24.09
N SER A 19 -4.56 -31.41 25.21
CA SER A 19 -4.79 -32.86 25.32
C SER A 19 -6.17 -33.09 25.96
N PRO A 20 -6.87 -34.19 25.66
CA PRO A 20 -8.31 -34.28 25.78
C PRO A 20 -8.75 -34.72 27.18
N ALA A 21 -9.70 -34.01 27.77
CA ALA A 21 -10.47 -34.50 28.91
C ALA A 21 -11.94 -34.19 28.67
N GLY A 22 -12.75 -35.26 28.61
CA GLY A 22 -14.16 -35.20 28.33
C GLY A 22 -14.97 -34.50 29.43
N PHE A 23 -15.99 -33.78 29.00
CA PHE A 23 -17.13 -33.41 29.82
C PHE A 23 -18.41 -33.69 29.03
N ALA A 24 -19.29 -34.47 29.64
CA ALA A 24 -20.59 -34.86 29.11
C ALA A 24 -21.49 -33.62 28.95
N PHE A 25 -22.06 -33.46 27.76
CA PHE A 25 -23.12 -32.49 27.49
C PHE A 25 -24.47 -33.07 27.93
N GLN A 26 -25.14 -32.40 28.86
CA GLN A 26 -26.60 -32.50 29.01
C GLN A 26 -27.25 -31.42 28.11
N PRO A 27 -28.23 -31.76 27.25
CA PRO A 27 -28.95 -30.77 26.50
C PRO A 27 -30.13 -30.23 27.32
N THR A 28 -30.02 -29.01 27.84
CA THR A 28 -31.20 -28.21 28.19
C THR A 28 -31.72 -27.52 26.94
N PHE A 29 -32.80 -28.07 26.38
CA PHE A 29 -33.61 -27.41 25.37
C PHE A 29 -34.33 -26.22 26.01
N ALA A 30 -33.82 -25.00 25.77
CA ALA A 30 -34.57 -23.78 25.98
C ALA A 30 -35.24 -23.39 24.66
N PHE A 31 -36.57 -23.55 24.58
CA PHE A 31 -37.39 -22.94 23.54
C PHE A 31 -37.35 -21.41 23.72
N GLY A 32 -36.43 -20.75 23.01
CA GLY A 32 -36.41 -19.30 22.91
C GLY A 32 -37.54 -18.83 22.00
N LEU A 33 -38.50 -18.10 22.57
CA LEU A 33 -39.49 -17.33 21.83
C LEU A 33 -38.75 -16.40 20.84
N VAL A 34 -38.92 -16.66 19.54
CA VAL A 34 -38.47 -15.75 18.47
C VAL A 34 -39.38 -14.53 18.51
N THR A 35 -39.00 -13.51 19.26
CA THR A 35 -39.64 -12.18 19.14
C THR A 35 -39.35 -11.67 17.73
N GLU A 36 -40.39 -11.55 16.90
CA GLU A 36 -40.29 -10.90 15.60
C GLU A 36 -39.62 -9.53 15.77
N LYS A 37 -38.44 -9.37 15.19
CA LYS A 37 -37.71 -8.10 15.22
C LYS A 37 -38.48 -7.11 14.33
N VAL A 38 -39.18 -6.16 14.96
CA VAL A 38 -39.88 -5.07 14.26
C VAL A 38 -38.88 -4.30 13.40
N THR A 39 -39.10 -4.28 12.09
CA THR A 39 -38.33 -3.50 11.12
C THR A 39 -38.89 -2.09 11.03
N GLU A 40 -38.02 -1.09 11.01
CA GLU A 40 -38.40 0.32 10.91
C GLU A 40 -38.29 0.77 9.45
N VAL A 41 -39.42 1.00 8.79
CA VAL A 41 -39.46 1.53 7.42
C VAL A 41 -39.44 3.06 7.49
N VAL A 42 -38.31 3.66 7.12
CA VAL A 42 -38.14 5.12 7.17
C VAL A 42 -38.66 5.81 5.92
N THR A 43 -39.16 7.02 6.11
CA THR A 43 -39.77 7.87 5.07
C THR A 43 -39.05 9.23 4.98
N ALA A 44 -39.43 10.04 3.99
CA ALA A 44 -38.87 11.38 3.82
C ALA A 44 -39.06 12.30 5.06
N LYS A 45 -40.07 12.05 5.90
CA LYS A 45 -40.35 12.84 7.10
C LYS A 45 -39.33 12.61 8.23
N ASP A 46 -38.65 11.48 8.20
CA ASP A 46 -37.70 11.04 9.23
C ASP A 46 -36.30 11.62 9.00
N PHE A 47 -36.07 12.23 7.83
CA PHE A 47 -34.78 12.71 7.39
C PHE A 47 -34.53 14.20 7.68
N ASN A 48 -33.28 14.51 8.01
CA ASN A 48 -32.75 15.85 8.20
C ASN A 48 -31.27 15.92 7.77
N ILE A 49 -31.02 16.35 6.53
CA ILE A 49 -29.68 16.51 5.96
C ILE A 49 -28.83 17.56 6.68
N ALA A 50 -29.45 18.57 7.30
CA ALA A 50 -28.72 19.56 8.10
C ALA A 50 -28.08 18.88 9.33
N ALA A 51 -28.74 17.86 9.89
CA ALA A 51 -28.26 17.04 11.01
C ALA A 51 -27.29 15.90 10.61
N CYS A 52 -26.93 15.78 9.32
CA CYS A 52 -25.84 14.90 8.93
C CYS A 52 -24.55 15.34 9.65
N LEU A 53 -23.89 14.37 10.26
CA LEU A 53 -22.61 14.54 10.92
C LEU A 53 -21.63 13.59 10.25
N ARG A 54 -20.38 14.00 10.13
CA ARG A 54 -19.29 13.08 9.83
C ARG A 54 -18.94 12.24 11.07
N PRO A 55 -18.20 11.13 10.91
CA PRO A 55 -17.64 10.40 12.04
C PRO A 55 -16.83 11.32 12.96
N SER A 56 -16.94 11.11 14.27
CA SER A 56 -16.14 11.81 15.26
C SER A 56 -14.67 11.43 15.06
N ASP A 57 -13.84 12.44 14.86
CA ASP A 57 -12.41 12.26 15.05
C ASP A 57 -12.18 12.11 16.55
N GLY A 58 -11.70 10.94 17.00
CA GLY A 58 -11.10 10.83 18.33
C GLY A 58 -9.93 11.81 18.50
N ASP A 59 -9.18 11.70 19.59
CA ASP A 59 -8.05 12.60 19.88
C ASP A 59 -6.95 12.46 18.80
N ARG A 60 -7.00 13.34 17.77
CA ARG A 60 -6.15 13.27 16.58
C ARG A 60 -5.20 14.46 16.54
N PRO A 61 -4.03 14.32 15.87
CA PRO A 61 -3.07 15.40 15.71
C PRO A 61 -3.74 16.65 15.13
N LYS A 62 -3.55 17.80 15.79
CA LYS A 62 -4.18 19.07 15.39
C LYS A 62 -3.63 19.65 14.08
N ARG A 63 -2.51 19.13 13.57
CA ARG A 63 -1.80 19.70 12.41
C ARG A 63 -1.41 18.63 11.41
N PHE A 64 -2.12 18.60 10.28
CA PHE A 64 -1.77 17.76 9.12
C PHE A 64 -1.08 18.62 8.07
N LEU A 65 0.05 18.15 7.52
CA LEU A 65 0.75 18.87 6.45
C LEU A 65 -0.03 18.80 5.14
N GLU A 66 -0.14 19.93 4.44
CA GLU A 66 -0.74 20.07 3.10
C GLU A 66 -2.20 19.62 2.99
N LEU A 67 -2.88 19.38 4.12
CA LEU A 67 -4.26 18.92 4.13
C LEU A 67 -5.19 20.00 3.58
N ASP A 68 -5.06 21.23 4.06
CA ASP A 68 -5.94 22.33 3.65
C ASP A 68 -5.82 22.64 2.16
N SER A 69 -4.60 22.69 1.60
CA SER A 69 -4.40 22.89 0.16
C SER A 69 -5.03 21.78 -0.68
N CYS A 70 -4.94 20.52 -0.25
CA CYS A 70 -5.61 19.43 -0.96
C CYS A 70 -7.14 19.53 -0.83
N VAL A 71 -7.65 20.05 0.30
CA VAL A 71 -9.09 20.27 0.51
C VAL A 71 -9.59 21.38 -0.40
N ASP A 72 -8.83 22.47 -0.56
CA ASP A 72 -9.18 23.57 -1.46
C ASP A 72 -9.25 23.09 -2.92
N ASP A 73 -8.24 22.34 -3.39
CA ASP A 73 -8.27 21.69 -4.72
C ASP A 73 -9.54 20.83 -4.90
N ARG A 74 -9.94 20.12 -3.83
CA ARG A 74 -11.14 19.28 -3.86
C ARG A 74 -12.41 20.11 -3.94
N MET A 75 -12.51 21.17 -3.15
CA MET A 75 -13.67 22.05 -3.12
C MET A 75 -13.87 22.71 -4.47
N GLN A 76 -12.79 23.14 -5.13
CA GLN A 76 -12.86 23.66 -6.49
C GLN A 76 -13.49 22.63 -7.45
N ALA A 77 -13.00 21.38 -7.42
CA ALA A 77 -13.57 20.33 -8.24
C ALA A 77 -15.06 20.03 -7.92
N VAL A 78 -15.51 20.19 -6.68
CA VAL A 78 -16.94 20.11 -6.35
C VAL A 78 -17.68 21.30 -6.95
N GLN A 79 -17.22 22.53 -6.69
CA GLN A 79 -17.85 23.77 -7.15
C GLN A 79 -18.00 23.83 -8.67
N ASP A 80 -16.98 23.37 -9.42
CA ASP A 80 -17.00 23.35 -10.89
C ASP A 80 -18.05 22.37 -11.45
N ASN A 81 -18.31 21.26 -10.73
CA ASN A 81 -19.13 20.16 -11.24
C ASN A 81 -20.54 20.12 -10.67
N LEU A 82 -20.77 20.69 -9.49
CA LEU A 82 -22.07 20.73 -8.81
C LEU A 82 -23.18 21.40 -9.65
N PRO A 83 -22.97 22.50 -10.39
CA PRO A 83 -24.03 23.11 -11.20
C PRO A 83 -24.29 22.38 -12.52
N LEU A 84 -23.46 21.41 -12.88
CA LEU A 84 -23.56 20.70 -14.15
C LEU A 84 -24.71 19.69 -14.14
N VAL A 85 -25.25 19.41 -15.33
CA VAL A 85 -26.30 18.42 -15.56
C VAL A 85 -25.82 17.45 -16.61
N THR A 86 -25.95 16.15 -16.35
CA THR A 86 -25.68 15.14 -17.36
C THR A 86 -26.81 15.19 -18.41
N LYS A 87 -26.47 15.59 -19.65
CA LYS A 87 -27.37 15.59 -20.82
C LYS A 87 -26.74 14.75 -21.94
N SER A 88 -27.55 14.23 -22.86
CA SER A 88 -27.08 13.39 -23.99
C SER A 88 -25.97 14.03 -24.83
N THR A 89 -25.93 15.36 -24.91
CA THR A 89 -24.98 16.14 -25.72
C THR A 89 -23.86 16.81 -24.92
N LYS A 90 -23.84 16.68 -23.59
CA LYS A 90 -22.81 17.29 -22.72
C LYS A 90 -21.91 16.23 -22.10
N PRO A 91 -20.65 16.55 -21.76
CA PRO A 91 -19.80 15.67 -20.96
C PRO A 91 -20.53 15.27 -19.67
N ARG A 92 -20.49 13.97 -19.36
CA ARG A 92 -21.11 13.43 -18.14
C ARG A 92 -20.38 13.98 -16.92
N VAL A 93 -21.13 14.37 -15.88
CA VAL A 93 -20.53 14.87 -14.63
C VAL A 93 -19.69 13.75 -14.01
N PRO A 94 -18.35 13.95 -13.84
CA PRO A 94 -17.50 12.95 -13.22
C PRO A 94 -17.65 13.01 -11.69
N PRO A 95 -17.63 11.88 -10.97
CA PRO A 95 -17.39 11.91 -9.53
C PRO A 95 -15.95 12.34 -9.26
N ALA A 96 -15.63 12.66 -8.02
CA ALA A 96 -14.23 12.67 -7.60
C ALA A 96 -13.90 11.62 -6.55
N MET A 97 -12.67 11.16 -6.66
CA MET A 97 -12.23 9.95 -5.99
C MET A 97 -10.90 10.17 -5.29
N LEU A 98 -10.86 9.76 -4.03
CA LEU A 98 -9.65 9.65 -3.24
C LEU A 98 -9.18 8.21 -3.30
N SER A 99 -8.07 7.96 -3.97
CA SER A 99 -7.46 6.63 -4.03
C SER A 99 -6.09 6.63 -3.34
N ARG A 100 -5.96 5.80 -2.32
CA ARG A 100 -4.72 5.55 -1.57
C ARG A 100 -4.88 4.26 -0.77
N CYS A 101 -3.75 3.64 -0.43
CA CYS A 101 -3.72 2.53 0.51
C CYS A 101 -4.39 2.87 1.86
N MET A 102 -4.69 1.82 2.63
CA MET A 102 -5.26 1.97 3.98
C MET A 102 -4.38 2.87 4.85
N ARG A 103 -5.03 3.60 5.76
CA ARG A 103 -4.38 4.56 6.67
C ARG A 103 -3.60 5.68 5.97
N GLY A 104 -3.79 5.85 4.66
CA GLY A 104 -3.24 6.95 3.87
C GLY A 104 -3.89 8.32 4.08
N GLY A 105 -4.75 8.47 5.10
CA GLY A 105 -5.44 9.71 5.44
C GLY A 105 -6.73 10.01 4.66
N LYS A 106 -7.30 9.03 3.93
CA LYS A 106 -8.52 9.25 3.11
C LYS A 106 -9.73 9.70 3.94
N THR A 107 -10.04 8.98 5.01
CA THR A 107 -11.15 9.34 5.91
C THR A 107 -10.96 10.74 6.51
N THR A 108 -9.75 11.08 6.97
CA THR A 108 -9.43 12.42 7.49
C THR A 108 -9.66 13.51 6.43
N MET A 109 -9.23 13.25 5.21
CA MET A 109 -9.45 14.13 4.07
C MET A 109 -10.94 14.30 3.77
N LEU A 110 -11.70 13.21 3.70
CA LEU A 110 -13.16 13.26 3.50
C LEU A 110 -13.88 14.02 4.62
N CYS A 111 -13.45 13.84 5.87
CA CYS A 111 -14.00 14.57 7.02
C CYS A 111 -13.78 16.08 6.87
N LYS A 112 -12.58 16.51 6.44
CA LYS A 112 -12.30 17.92 6.17
C LYS A 112 -13.09 18.49 5.01
N VAL A 113 -13.25 17.71 3.93
CA VAL A 113 -14.12 18.08 2.80
C VAL A 113 -15.57 18.25 3.28
N PHE A 114 -16.07 17.35 4.12
CA PHE A 114 -17.39 17.46 4.72
C PHE A 114 -17.56 18.75 5.54
N ASP A 115 -16.61 19.04 6.43
CA ASP A 115 -16.63 20.26 7.26
C ASP A 115 -16.61 21.53 6.40
N ARG A 116 -15.79 21.53 5.33
CA ARG A 116 -15.69 22.66 4.40
C ARG A 116 -16.97 22.86 3.59
N LEU A 117 -17.61 21.76 3.14
CA LEU A 117 -18.91 21.80 2.48
C LEU A 117 -20.00 22.38 3.39
N LYS A 118 -20.05 21.97 4.67
CA LYS A 118 -21.00 22.55 5.65
C LYS A 118 -20.74 24.04 5.86
N LYS A 119 -19.47 24.47 5.94
CA LYS A 119 -19.10 25.88 6.09
C LYS A 119 -19.52 26.74 4.89
N GLU A 120 -19.57 26.16 3.70
CA GLU A 120 -20.03 26.81 2.47
C GLU A 120 -21.54 26.58 2.21
N GLU A 121 -22.28 26.26 3.27
CA GLU A 121 -23.75 26.09 3.23
C GLU A 121 -24.24 25.02 2.25
N LYS A 122 -23.38 24.08 1.88
CA LYS A 122 -23.73 22.91 1.07
C LYS A 122 -24.38 21.84 1.94
N LEU A 123 -25.00 20.86 1.29
CA LEU A 123 -25.74 19.78 1.96
C LEU A 123 -25.01 18.43 1.81
N PRO A 124 -23.88 18.21 2.52
CA PRO A 124 -23.17 16.95 2.42
C PRO A 124 -23.85 15.84 3.22
N ILE A 125 -23.90 14.64 2.63
CA ILE A 125 -24.31 13.39 3.29
C ILE A 125 -23.05 12.54 3.43
N PHE A 126 -22.66 12.16 4.64
CA PHE A 126 -21.50 11.30 4.87
C PHE A 126 -21.93 9.88 5.21
N ILE A 127 -21.46 8.90 4.44
CA ILE A 127 -21.61 7.47 4.76
C ILE A 127 -20.24 6.80 4.76
N SER A 128 -20.08 5.72 5.52
CA SER A 128 -18.84 4.94 5.59
C SER A 128 -19.14 3.46 5.63
N PHE A 129 -18.33 2.70 4.91
CA PHE A 129 -18.29 1.23 4.97
C PHE A 129 -17.02 0.70 5.66
N ASN A 130 -16.32 1.56 6.41
CA ASN A 130 -15.19 1.14 7.22
C ASN A 130 -15.65 0.28 8.41
N GLY A 131 -14.77 -0.51 9.04
CA GLY A 131 -15.11 -1.46 10.10
C GLY A 131 -15.77 -0.86 11.35
N ASP A 132 -15.55 0.43 11.59
CA ASP A 132 -16.14 1.20 12.68
C ASP A 132 -17.54 1.78 12.34
N SER A 133 -18.08 1.53 11.15
CA SER A 133 -19.40 2.02 10.75
C SER A 133 -20.53 1.28 11.46
N LEU A 134 -21.68 1.94 11.63
CA LEU A 134 -22.91 1.31 12.11
C LEU A 134 -23.55 0.38 11.05
N VAL A 135 -23.19 0.56 9.78
CA VAL A 135 -23.84 -0.10 8.65
C VAL A 135 -22.85 -0.99 7.91
N TYR A 136 -23.10 -2.29 7.97
CA TYR A 136 -22.43 -3.33 7.19
C TYR A 136 -23.48 -4.13 6.41
N LYS A 137 -23.07 -4.82 5.35
CA LYS A 137 -23.97 -5.65 4.55
C LYS A 137 -24.48 -6.83 5.38
N LEU A 138 -25.80 -6.99 5.48
CA LEU A 138 -26.42 -8.12 6.18
C LEU A 138 -26.47 -9.37 5.29
N ASP A 139 -26.58 -10.53 5.92
CA ASP A 139 -26.75 -11.79 5.20
C ASP A 139 -28.04 -11.75 4.35
N GLY A 140 -27.91 -12.08 3.06
CA GLY A 140 -29.01 -12.01 2.09
C GLY A 140 -29.42 -10.61 1.64
N GLU A 141 -28.85 -9.53 2.20
CA GLU A 141 -29.15 -8.15 1.79
C GLU A 141 -28.53 -7.84 0.43
N LYS A 142 -29.27 -7.16 -0.46
CA LYS A 142 -28.70 -6.67 -1.72
C LYS A 142 -27.73 -5.52 -1.44
N VAL A 143 -26.70 -5.40 -2.28
CA VAL A 143 -25.67 -4.36 -2.13
C VAL A 143 -26.28 -2.94 -2.16
N LEU A 144 -27.28 -2.73 -3.02
CA LEU A 144 -28.02 -1.46 -3.08
C LEU A 144 -28.78 -1.19 -1.77
N ASP A 145 -29.43 -2.19 -1.18
CA ASP A 145 -30.19 -2.01 0.07
C ASP A 145 -29.27 -1.58 1.22
N THR A 146 -28.06 -2.14 1.30
CA THR A 146 -27.02 -1.69 2.25
C THR A 146 -26.66 -0.21 2.05
N MET A 147 -26.51 0.24 0.80
CA MET A 147 -26.23 1.65 0.47
C MET A 147 -27.38 2.57 0.88
N LEU A 148 -28.62 2.19 0.53
CA LEU A 148 -29.83 2.95 0.87
C LEU A 148 -29.96 3.09 2.39
N ARG A 149 -29.71 2.00 3.13
CA ARG A 149 -29.71 1.99 4.59
C ARG A 149 -28.62 2.88 5.19
N ALA A 150 -27.40 2.85 4.65
CA ALA A 150 -26.31 3.73 5.09
C ALA A 150 -26.66 5.22 4.93
N ILE A 151 -27.24 5.60 3.79
CA ILE A 151 -27.69 6.97 3.53
C ILE A 151 -28.83 7.35 4.48
N ALA A 152 -29.82 6.46 4.65
CA ALA A 152 -30.94 6.69 5.54
C ALA A 152 -30.51 6.92 6.99
N VAL A 153 -29.69 6.01 7.55
CA VAL A 153 -29.13 6.13 8.92
C VAL A 153 -28.40 7.45 9.11
N SER A 154 -27.71 7.93 8.08
CA SER A 154 -26.98 9.21 8.13
C SER A 154 -27.88 10.44 8.08
N LEU A 155 -29.07 10.29 7.46
CA LEU A 155 -30.09 11.33 7.34
C LEU A 155 -31.09 11.34 8.50
N MET A 156 -31.29 10.25 9.23
CA MET A 156 -32.30 10.15 10.29
C MET A 156 -32.13 11.24 11.36
N LYS A 157 -33.25 11.88 11.74
CA LYS A 157 -33.32 12.81 12.88
C LYS A 157 -32.94 12.12 14.19
N ASN A 158 -33.47 10.92 14.40
CA ASN A 158 -33.17 10.04 15.54
C ASN A 158 -32.22 8.96 15.05
N LYS A 159 -30.90 9.19 15.17
CA LYS A 159 -29.91 8.23 14.68
C LYS A 159 -29.91 6.96 15.54
N PRO A 160 -29.75 5.77 14.93
CA PRO A 160 -29.50 4.54 15.67
C PRO A 160 -28.34 4.71 16.67
N ALA A 161 -28.54 4.21 17.89
CA ALA A 161 -27.51 4.28 18.94
C ALA A 161 -26.40 3.26 18.71
N ASP A 162 -26.74 2.11 18.11
CA ASP A 162 -25.82 1.01 17.87
C ASP A 162 -26.08 0.28 16.53
N LYS A 163 -25.28 -0.76 16.28
CA LYS A 163 -25.36 -1.60 15.08
C LYS A 163 -26.71 -2.34 14.97
N LYS A 164 -27.24 -2.85 16.09
CA LYS A 164 -28.49 -3.63 16.11
C LYS A 164 -29.70 -2.77 15.76
N ASP A 165 -29.69 -1.50 16.16
CA ASP A 165 -30.72 -0.55 15.77
C ASP A 165 -30.58 -0.20 14.28
N ALA A 166 -29.35 0.04 13.80
CA ALA A 166 -29.09 0.34 12.39
C ALA A 166 -29.42 -0.84 11.44
N GLU A 167 -29.38 -2.07 11.93
CA GLU A 167 -29.83 -3.28 11.22
C GLU A 167 -31.34 -3.31 10.95
N ARG A 168 -32.15 -2.60 11.74
CA ARG A 168 -33.63 -2.62 11.63
C ARG A 168 -34.17 -1.61 10.63
N VAL A 169 -33.36 -0.60 10.29
CA VAL A 169 -33.72 0.46 9.35
C VAL A 169 -33.91 -0.14 7.96
N ARG A 170 -35.02 0.18 7.29
CA ARG A 170 -35.29 -0.17 5.89
C ARG A 170 -35.62 1.10 5.13
N CYS A 171 -34.94 1.33 4.02
CA CYS A 171 -35.15 2.51 3.19
C CYS A 171 -35.28 2.11 1.73
N SER A 172 -36.30 2.65 1.06
CA SER A 172 -36.48 2.48 -0.38
C SER A 172 -35.83 3.62 -1.17
N GLU A 173 -35.41 3.34 -2.40
CA GLU A 173 -34.93 4.35 -3.33
C GLU A 173 -35.96 5.48 -3.53
N LYS A 174 -37.26 5.15 -3.59
CA LYS A 174 -38.35 6.11 -3.73
C LYS A 174 -38.40 7.10 -2.56
N ALA A 175 -38.14 6.65 -1.33
CA ALA A 175 -38.15 7.51 -0.15
C ALA A 175 -37.00 8.53 -0.19
N LEU A 176 -35.78 8.09 -0.53
CA LEU A 176 -34.64 8.99 -0.70
C LEU A 176 -34.85 9.96 -1.87
N LYS A 177 -35.36 9.47 -3.00
CA LYS A 177 -35.63 10.30 -4.18
C LYS A 177 -36.66 11.39 -3.86
N ALA A 178 -37.75 11.03 -3.18
CA ALA A 178 -38.76 11.99 -2.73
C ALA A 178 -38.17 13.03 -1.77
N TYR A 179 -37.36 12.59 -0.80
CA TYR A 179 -36.72 13.51 0.15
C TYR A 179 -35.73 14.45 -0.53
N LEU A 180 -34.99 13.99 -1.54
CA LEU A 180 -33.96 14.77 -2.18
C LEU A 180 -34.50 15.67 -3.30
N ALA A 181 -35.70 15.44 -3.84
CA ALA A 181 -36.20 16.09 -5.05
C ALA A 181 -36.13 17.63 -5.04
N ASP A 182 -36.35 18.27 -3.89
CA ASP A 182 -36.39 19.72 -3.72
C ASP A 182 -35.06 20.35 -3.29
N LYS A 183 -34.02 19.53 -3.06
CA LYS A 183 -32.74 20.00 -2.53
C LYS A 183 -31.76 20.34 -3.64
N GLN A 184 -31.03 21.42 -3.45
CA GLN A 184 -29.88 21.79 -4.28
C GLN A 184 -28.60 21.60 -3.47
N ASP A 185 -27.46 21.62 -4.16
CA ASP A 185 -26.14 21.59 -3.54
C ASP A 185 -25.87 20.36 -2.63
N VAL A 186 -26.42 19.20 -3.01
CA VAL A 186 -26.26 17.97 -2.24
C VAL A 186 -25.04 17.20 -2.72
N VAL A 187 -24.16 16.84 -1.78
CA VAL A 187 -22.93 16.11 -2.05
C VAL A 187 -22.91 14.81 -1.25
N LEU A 188 -22.92 13.67 -1.92
CA LEU A 188 -22.72 12.39 -1.24
C LEU A 188 -21.21 12.16 -1.05
N VAL A 189 -20.80 11.95 0.19
CA VAL A 189 -19.44 11.63 0.61
C VAL A 189 -19.40 10.19 1.10
N VAL A 190 -18.73 9.30 0.36
CA VAL A 190 -18.67 7.86 0.66
C VAL A 190 -17.26 7.44 1.04
N ASP A 191 -17.06 6.96 2.26
CA ASP A 191 -15.79 6.40 2.69
C ASP A 191 -15.72 4.88 2.45
N GLU A 192 -14.64 4.43 1.80
CA GLU A 192 -14.30 3.04 1.47
C GLU A 192 -15.39 2.34 0.62
N LEU A 193 -15.79 2.95 -0.49
CA LEU A 193 -16.84 2.41 -1.39
C LEU A 193 -16.50 0.99 -1.91
N ASN A 194 -15.22 0.65 -2.05
CA ASN A 194 -14.77 -0.68 -2.44
C ASN A 194 -15.03 -1.77 -1.40
N VAL A 195 -15.35 -1.42 -0.15
CA VAL A 195 -15.75 -2.43 0.85
C VAL A 195 -17.16 -2.95 0.54
N LEU A 196 -18.04 -2.04 0.11
CA LEU A 196 -19.36 -2.41 -0.37
C LEU A 196 -19.28 -3.13 -1.74
N LEU A 197 -18.48 -2.57 -2.65
CA LEU A 197 -18.26 -3.08 -4.00
C LEU A 197 -16.97 -3.90 -4.03
N LYS A 198 -17.05 -5.16 -3.57
CA LYS A 198 -15.90 -6.08 -3.53
C LYS A 198 -15.23 -6.18 -4.92
N ALA A 199 -13.94 -6.56 -4.96
CA ALA A 199 -13.18 -6.61 -6.22
C ALA A 199 -13.76 -7.58 -7.27
N ASN A 200 -14.51 -8.60 -6.84
CA ASN A 200 -15.24 -9.47 -7.75
C ASN A 200 -16.59 -8.85 -8.08
N PRO A 201 -16.93 -8.62 -9.36
CA PRO A 201 -18.24 -8.13 -9.75
C PRO A 201 -19.29 -9.16 -9.34
N THR A 202 -19.95 -8.91 -8.21
CA THR A 202 -21.13 -9.68 -7.79
C THR A 202 -22.39 -9.06 -8.38
N ASP A 203 -23.46 -9.84 -8.36
CA ASP A 203 -24.80 -9.33 -8.63
C ASP A 203 -25.10 -8.09 -7.77
N GLY A 204 -25.63 -7.04 -8.39
CA GLY A 204 -25.99 -5.77 -7.73
C GLY A 204 -25.01 -4.59 -7.83
N HIS A 205 -23.77 -4.73 -8.34
CA HIS A 205 -22.89 -3.57 -8.57
C HIS A 205 -23.48 -2.58 -9.58
N GLN A 206 -24.16 -3.11 -10.61
CA GLN A 206 -24.81 -2.29 -11.64
C GLN A 206 -25.95 -1.46 -11.07
N ASP A 207 -26.70 -2.00 -10.10
CA ASP A 207 -27.77 -1.28 -9.42
C ASP A 207 -27.24 -0.14 -8.56
N VAL A 208 -26.16 -0.38 -7.80
CA VAL A 208 -25.47 0.68 -7.04
C VAL A 208 -24.93 1.76 -7.97
N GLY A 209 -24.26 1.37 -9.06
CA GLY A 209 -23.75 2.30 -10.06
C GLY A 209 -24.87 3.12 -10.72
N ARG A 210 -26.00 2.48 -11.06
CA ARG A 210 -27.20 3.16 -11.57
C ARG A 210 -27.72 4.18 -10.56
N PHE A 211 -27.94 3.75 -9.32
CA PHE A 211 -28.44 4.61 -8.25
C PHE A 211 -27.53 5.82 -8.01
N LEU A 212 -26.21 5.62 -7.89
CA LEU A 212 -25.26 6.72 -7.67
C LEU A 212 -25.26 7.74 -8.81
N ARG A 213 -25.40 7.28 -10.07
CA ARG A 213 -25.52 8.18 -11.22
C ARG A 213 -26.83 8.97 -11.16
N GLU A 214 -27.95 8.26 -11.11
CA GLU A 214 -29.28 8.86 -11.24
C GLU A 214 -29.62 9.79 -10.07
N MET A 215 -29.11 9.50 -8.87
CA MET A 215 -29.39 10.32 -7.68
C MET A 215 -28.36 11.42 -7.40
N PHE A 216 -27.08 11.21 -7.72
CA PHE A 216 -25.99 12.09 -7.25
C PHE A 216 -25.08 12.65 -8.35
N LEU A 217 -25.24 12.27 -9.63
CA LEU A 217 -24.41 12.80 -10.73
C LEU A 217 -25.22 13.30 -11.94
N ASP A 218 -26.40 12.75 -12.19
CA ASP A 218 -27.24 13.14 -13.32
C ASP A 218 -27.99 14.47 -13.08
N PRO A 219 -28.63 14.68 -11.92
CA PRO A 219 -29.36 15.91 -11.64
C PRO A 219 -28.43 17.10 -11.38
N ALA A 220 -28.92 18.32 -11.66
CA ALA A 220 -28.26 19.56 -11.27
C ALA A 220 -28.13 19.66 -9.74
N GLY A 221 -27.08 20.34 -9.26
CA GLY A 221 -26.88 20.56 -7.83
C GLY A 221 -26.52 19.29 -7.08
N ARG A 222 -25.96 18.28 -7.77
CA ARG A 222 -25.58 16.99 -7.20
C ARG A 222 -24.15 16.63 -7.52
N HIS A 223 -23.46 16.07 -6.53
CA HIS A 223 -22.13 15.54 -6.75
C HIS A 223 -21.81 14.34 -5.86
N LEU A 224 -20.84 13.54 -6.29
CA LEU A 224 -20.33 12.37 -5.57
C LEU A 224 -18.84 12.53 -5.28
N VAL A 225 -18.48 12.39 -4.01
CA VAL A 225 -17.11 12.23 -3.53
C VAL A 225 -17.00 10.86 -2.90
N PHE A 226 -16.00 10.07 -3.27
CA PHE A 226 -15.79 8.80 -2.58
C PHE A 226 -14.31 8.48 -2.38
N SER A 227 -14.01 7.62 -1.40
CA SER A 227 -12.70 7.03 -1.22
C SER A 227 -12.70 5.56 -1.60
N THR A 228 -11.53 5.07 -2.05
CA THR A 228 -11.32 3.66 -2.39
C THR A 228 -9.86 3.27 -2.18
N HIS A 229 -9.60 1.98 -1.98
CA HIS A 229 -8.26 1.39 -2.07
C HIS A 229 -7.87 0.96 -3.47
N ILE A 230 -8.82 0.90 -4.39
CA ILE A 230 -8.56 0.45 -5.75
C ILE A 230 -7.97 1.64 -6.54
N PRO A 231 -6.86 1.47 -7.26
CA PRO A 231 -6.28 2.52 -8.07
C PRO A 231 -7.23 3.02 -9.16
N THR A 232 -7.13 4.30 -9.48
CA THR A 232 -7.95 5.02 -10.48
C THR A 232 -8.01 4.35 -11.86
N SER A 233 -7.00 3.55 -12.19
CA SER A 233 -6.87 2.84 -13.46
C SER A 233 -7.71 1.56 -13.57
N ALA A 234 -8.23 1.00 -12.47
CA ALA A 234 -8.94 -0.29 -12.49
C ALA A 234 -10.41 -0.20 -12.99
N GLY A 235 -10.77 0.87 -13.70
CA GLY A 235 -12.06 1.01 -14.38
C GLY A 235 -13.20 1.46 -13.46
N LEU A 236 -13.43 2.78 -13.38
CA LEU A 236 -14.61 3.37 -12.72
C LEU A 236 -15.93 2.77 -13.23
N ASP A 237 -15.96 2.30 -14.48
CA ASP A 237 -17.11 1.60 -15.07
C ASP A 237 -17.52 0.34 -14.29
N GLN A 238 -16.58 -0.31 -13.59
CA GLN A 238 -16.91 -1.45 -12.72
C GLN A 238 -17.68 -1.02 -11.46
N VAL A 239 -17.44 0.21 -11.00
CA VAL A 239 -18.02 0.77 -9.77
C VAL A 239 -19.31 1.54 -10.06
N LEU A 240 -19.30 2.35 -11.12
CA LEU A 240 -20.42 3.22 -11.47
C LEU A 240 -21.22 2.74 -12.66
N GLY A 241 -20.82 1.69 -13.38
CA GLY A 241 -21.49 1.21 -14.59
C GLY A 241 -21.33 2.14 -15.81
N LYS A 242 -21.51 1.58 -17.01
CA LYS A 242 -21.36 2.33 -18.28
C LYS A 242 -22.53 3.28 -18.59
N GLY A 243 -23.70 3.08 -17.98
CA GLY A 243 -24.92 3.84 -18.31
C GLY A 243 -25.31 3.74 -19.80
N ALA A 244 -26.27 4.56 -20.26
CA ALA A 244 -26.75 4.54 -21.65
C ALA A 244 -25.81 5.23 -22.68
N GLY A 245 -24.48 5.11 -22.52
CA GLY A 245 -23.51 5.83 -23.37
C GLY A 245 -22.06 5.66 -22.90
N SER A 246 -21.17 6.62 -23.20
CA SER A 246 -19.72 6.50 -22.94
C SER A 246 -19.36 6.44 -21.44
N SER A 247 -18.29 5.72 -21.11
CA SER A 247 -17.72 5.59 -19.75
C SER A 247 -17.54 6.95 -19.07
N ARG A 248 -17.93 7.07 -17.79
CA ARG A 248 -17.66 8.30 -17.03
C ARG A 248 -16.18 8.39 -16.69
N THR A 249 -15.60 9.56 -16.82
CA THR A 249 -14.29 9.85 -16.25
C THR A 249 -14.42 10.06 -14.74
N VAL A 250 -13.31 10.00 -14.02
CA VAL A 250 -13.21 10.35 -12.60
C VAL A 250 -12.23 11.49 -12.43
N ILE A 251 -12.50 12.38 -11.48
CA ILE A 251 -11.52 13.39 -11.05
C ILE A 251 -10.68 12.76 -9.93
N PRO A 252 -9.42 12.34 -10.18
CA PRO A 252 -8.55 11.84 -9.13
C PRO A 252 -8.17 13.00 -8.21
N ILE A 253 -8.41 12.83 -6.91
CA ILE A 253 -8.08 13.84 -5.91
C ILE A 253 -6.68 13.59 -5.38
N LYS A 254 -5.87 14.64 -5.43
CA LYS A 254 -4.51 14.61 -4.89
C LYS A 254 -4.59 14.49 -3.37
N MET A 255 -4.01 13.42 -2.84
CA MET A 255 -3.85 13.25 -1.40
C MET A 255 -2.61 14.02 -0.92
N PRO A 256 -2.60 14.55 0.33
CA PRO A 256 -1.44 15.26 0.88
C PRO A 256 -0.16 14.43 0.75
N ARG A 257 0.93 15.08 0.34
CA ARG A 257 2.26 14.48 0.22
C ARG A 257 3.23 15.33 1.02
N CYS A 258 4.35 14.75 1.44
CA CYS A 258 5.42 15.53 2.04
C CYS A 258 6.72 14.97 1.48
N ALA A 259 7.50 15.82 0.80
CA ALA A 259 8.79 15.44 0.27
C ALA A 259 9.88 15.38 1.36
N GLU A 260 9.63 16.02 2.51
CA GLU A 260 10.62 16.18 3.57
C GLU A 260 10.22 15.40 4.81
N VAL A 261 10.92 14.30 5.08
CA VAL A 261 10.70 13.48 6.29
C VAL A 261 10.80 14.30 7.59
N GLN A 262 11.62 15.36 7.60
CA GLN A 262 11.76 16.24 8.77
C GLN A 262 10.49 17.02 9.08
N ARG A 263 9.72 17.44 8.06
CA ARG A 263 8.42 18.07 8.28
C ARG A 263 7.43 17.06 8.87
N LEU A 264 7.41 15.82 8.37
CA LEU A 264 6.59 14.73 8.92
C LEU A 264 6.93 14.44 10.39
N ARG A 265 8.21 14.38 10.74
CA ARG A 265 8.68 14.16 12.12
C ARG A 265 8.19 15.21 13.10
N ARG A 266 8.00 16.45 12.64
CA ARG A 266 7.50 17.59 13.44
C ARG A 266 5.98 17.61 13.61
N MET A 267 5.22 16.73 12.93
CA MET A 267 3.75 16.74 13.02
C MET A 267 3.23 16.29 14.38
N HIS A 268 3.91 15.35 15.05
CA HIS A 268 3.46 14.76 16.31
C HIS A 268 4.65 14.04 16.99
N PRO A 269 4.72 13.95 18.33
CA PRO A 269 5.78 13.19 19.03
C PRO A 269 5.92 11.74 18.54
N ASN A 270 4.79 11.06 18.29
CA ASN A 270 4.75 9.72 17.69
C ASN A 270 5.32 9.61 16.26
N CYS A 271 5.59 10.73 15.60
CA CYS A 271 6.19 10.81 14.27
C CYS A 271 7.69 11.11 14.31
N ALA A 272 8.26 11.44 15.48
CA ALA A 272 9.66 11.87 15.60
C ALA A 272 10.67 10.84 15.03
N ALA A 273 10.36 9.55 15.14
CA ALA A 273 11.19 8.44 14.65
C ALA A 273 10.90 8.00 13.20
N LEU A 274 10.03 8.69 12.44
CA LEU A 274 9.70 8.28 11.07
C LEU A 274 10.97 8.26 10.20
N THR A 275 11.28 7.14 9.56
CA THR A 275 12.24 7.09 8.45
C THR A 275 11.52 7.26 7.11
N PRO A 276 12.23 7.54 6.00
CA PRO A 276 11.64 7.50 4.65
C PRO A 276 10.93 6.16 4.33
N TYR A 277 11.25 5.11 5.10
CA TYR A 277 10.79 3.74 4.94
C TYR A 277 9.71 3.34 5.96
N SER A 278 9.44 4.19 6.95
CA SER A 278 8.54 3.86 8.07
C SER A 278 7.09 4.09 7.68
N VAL A 279 6.39 3.01 7.33
CA VAL A 279 4.93 2.94 7.48
C VAL A 279 4.67 2.43 8.89
N LYS A 280 4.15 3.26 9.79
CA LYS A 280 3.71 2.79 11.10
C LYS A 280 2.53 1.83 10.90
N THR A 281 2.81 0.53 10.86
CA THR A 281 1.79 -0.50 10.66
C THR A 281 0.82 -0.56 11.83
N GLY A 282 1.23 -0.18 13.05
CA GLY A 282 0.33 0.10 14.18
C GLY A 282 -0.80 -0.93 14.35
N GLY A 283 -0.44 -2.20 14.55
CA GLY A 283 -1.40 -3.30 14.72
C GLY A 283 -2.20 -3.65 13.47
N PHE A 284 -1.75 -3.25 12.28
CA PHE A 284 -2.40 -3.59 11.02
C PHE A 284 -2.02 -5.01 10.56
N ASP A 285 -3.04 -5.83 10.29
CA ASP A 285 -2.88 -7.18 9.77
C ASP A 285 -2.63 -7.14 8.24
N LEU A 286 -1.37 -6.88 7.86
CA LEU A 286 -0.92 -6.90 6.46
C LEU A 286 -1.19 -8.26 5.81
N GLU A 287 -0.97 -9.33 6.56
CA GLU A 287 -1.12 -10.71 6.10
C GLU A 287 -2.60 -11.04 5.88
N GLY A 288 -3.48 -10.71 6.83
CA GLY A 288 -4.93 -10.85 6.71
C GLY A 288 -5.48 -10.17 5.49
N ARG A 289 -5.06 -8.94 5.23
CA ARG A 289 -5.49 -8.24 4.02
C ARG A 289 -4.96 -8.87 2.74
N PHE A 290 -3.73 -9.36 2.74
CA PHE A 290 -3.19 -10.08 1.58
C PHE A 290 -3.98 -11.38 1.33
N ARG A 291 -4.40 -12.08 2.39
CA ARG A 291 -5.27 -13.27 2.33
C ARG A 291 -6.71 -12.94 1.87
N ASP A 292 -7.24 -11.78 2.24
CA ASP A 292 -8.59 -11.34 1.85
C ASP A 292 -8.71 -11.04 0.35
N ILE A 293 -7.58 -10.71 -0.29
CA ILE A 293 -7.50 -10.70 -1.75
C ILE A 293 -7.47 -12.16 -2.19
N LEU A 294 -8.45 -12.59 -2.98
CA LEU A 294 -8.40 -13.88 -3.67
C LEU A 294 -7.13 -13.91 -4.55
N PRO A 295 -6.03 -14.52 -4.09
CA PRO A 295 -4.76 -14.28 -4.71
C PRO A 295 -4.73 -15.08 -6.01
N ALA A 296 -4.27 -14.43 -7.09
CA ALA A 296 -4.03 -15.15 -8.33
C ALA A 296 -3.06 -16.32 -8.06
N ALA A 297 -3.26 -17.46 -8.73
CA ALA A 297 -2.39 -18.60 -8.59
C ALA A 297 -0.93 -18.21 -8.90
N LYS A 298 0.01 -18.76 -8.13
CA LYS A 298 1.44 -18.52 -8.40
C LYS A 298 1.74 -18.98 -9.82
N SER A 299 2.37 -18.12 -10.60
CA SER A 299 2.76 -18.42 -11.98
C SER A 299 3.96 -17.56 -12.37
N GLU A 300 4.67 -17.98 -13.42
CA GLU A 300 5.78 -17.19 -13.96
C GLU A 300 5.30 -15.85 -14.53
N ILE A 301 4.12 -15.84 -15.17
CA ILE A 301 3.47 -14.62 -15.67
C ILE A 301 3.20 -13.63 -14.53
N LEU A 302 2.69 -14.11 -13.39
CA LEU A 302 2.48 -13.25 -12.22
C LEU A 302 3.79 -12.65 -11.71
N ALA A 303 4.86 -13.45 -11.63
CA ALA A 303 6.17 -12.99 -11.19
C ALA A 303 6.76 -11.94 -12.15
N GLU A 304 6.69 -12.19 -13.46
CA GLU A 304 7.15 -11.28 -14.50
C GLU A 304 6.40 -9.95 -14.47
N SER A 305 5.06 -9.98 -14.49
CA SER A 305 4.25 -8.75 -14.42
C SER A 305 4.51 -7.99 -13.12
N PHE A 306 4.63 -8.67 -11.98
CA PHE A 306 4.97 -8.04 -10.71
C PHE A 306 6.32 -7.30 -10.78
N LEU A 307 7.39 -7.97 -11.22
CA LEU A 307 8.73 -7.38 -11.30
C LEU A 307 8.80 -6.23 -12.30
N SER A 308 8.16 -6.39 -13.47
CA SER A 308 8.04 -5.35 -14.49
C SER A 308 7.37 -4.09 -13.93
N GLU A 309 6.22 -4.23 -13.27
CA GLU A 309 5.54 -3.09 -12.64
C GLU A 309 6.33 -2.49 -11.48
N PHE A 310 6.99 -3.33 -10.69
CA PHE A 310 7.81 -2.91 -9.56
C PHE A 310 8.93 -1.96 -10.00
N PHE A 311 9.68 -2.33 -11.05
CA PHE A 311 10.82 -1.56 -11.52
C PHE A 311 10.46 -0.47 -12.54
N ILE A 312 9.56 -0.74 -13.49
CA ILE A 312 9.20 0.19 -14.57
C ILE A 312 8.14 1.20 -14.12
N GLY A 313 7.26 0.80 -13.19
CA GLY A 313 6.17 1.63 -12.66
C GLY A 313 5.09 1.98 -13.68
N LYS A 314 4.96 1.18 -14.75
CA LYS A 314 3.89 1.26 -15.74
C LYS A 314 2.91 0.13 -15.48
N ARG A 315 1.62 0.44 -15.47
CA ARG A 315 0.56 -0.56 -15.26
C ARG A 315 0.44 -1.46 -16.49
N GLY A 316 0.44 -2.77 -16.28
CA GLY A 316 0.21 -3.78 -17.32
C GLY A 316 -1.26 -3.84 -17.81
N PRO A 317 -1.56 -4.75 -18.74
CA PRO A 317 -2.91 -5.03 -19.23
C PRO A 317 -3.92 -5.39 -18.13
N ASP A 318 -5.21 -5.13 -18.38
CA ASP A 318 -6.30 -5.42 -17.43
C ASP A 318 -6.58 -6.92 -17.20
N HIS A 319 -6.08 -7.79 -18.06
CA HIS A 319 -6.22 -9.24 -17.94
C HIS A 319 -5.04 -9.91 -17.22
N ASP A 320 -4.00 -9.16 -16.86
CA ASP A 320 -2.84 -9.72 -16.17
C ASP A 320 -3.21 -10.25 -14.79
N PRO A 321 -2.67 -11.39 -14.34
CA PRO A 321 -2.97 -11.96 -13.02
C PRO A 321 -2.55 -11.02 -11.88
N VAL A 322 -1.57 -10.15 -12.11
CA VAL A 322 -1.11 -9.16 -11.13
C VAL A 322 -2.21 -8.13 -10.78
N ARG A 323 -3.23 -7.94 -11.65
CA ARG A 323 -4.34 -7.01 -11.39
C ARG A 323 -5.14 -7.37 -10.13
N ALA A 324 -5.16 -8.64 -9.73
CA ALA A 324 -5.78 -9.07 -8.47
C ALA A 324 -5.22 -8.33 -7.24
N PHE A 325 -3.99 -7.81 -7.36
CA PHE A 325 -3.27 -7.13 -6.29
C PHE A 325 -3.25 -5.61 -6.43
N ASP A 326 -4.06 -5.02 -7.33
CA ASP A 326 -4.09 -3.56 -7.56
C ASP A 326 -4.35 -2.77 -6.27
N ALA A 327 -5.14 -3.32 -5.34
CA ALA A 327 -5.42 -2.71 -4.03
C ALA A 327 -4.20 -2.61 -3.08
N LEU A 328 -3.08 -3.24 -3.43
CA LEU A 328 -1.81 -3.23 -2.69
C LEU A 328 -0.79 -2.22 -3.26
N THR A 329 -1.19 -1.50 -4.30
CA THR A 329 -0.35 -0.54 -5.01
C THR A 329 -0.87 0.89 -4.84
N GLU A 330 -0.08 1.87 -5.26
CA GLU A 330 -0.56 3.23 -5.52
C GLU A 330 -0.45 3.56 -7.01
N SER A 331 -1.32 4.45 -7.50
CA SER A 331 -1.21 4.99 -8.87
C SER A 331 -0.88 6.49 -8.81
N PRO A 332 0.41 6.86 -8.94
CA PRO A 332 0.81 8.26 -8.87
C PRO A 332 0.20 9.13 -9.96
N LYS A 333 -0.04 8.55 -11.14
CA LYS A 333 -0.66 9.16 -12.33
C LYS A 333 -1.40 8.08 -13.13
N LYS A 334 -2.26 8.49 -14.08
CA LYS A 334 -2.93 7.56 -15.01
C LYS A 334 -1.89 6.68 -15.72
N GLY A 335 -2.10 5.36 -15.69
CA GLY A 335 -1.20 4.37 -16.31
C GLY A 335 0.10 4.11 -15.52
N GLN A 336 0.31 4.80 -14.40
CA GLN A 336 1.44 4.52 -13.49
C GLN A 336 0.98 3.68 -12.32
N ILE A 337 1.89 2.84 -11.86
CA ILE A 337 1.69 1.98 -10.69
C ILE A 337 2.97 1.98 -9.85
N ARG A 338 2.81 1.85 -8.54
CA ARG A 338 3.93 1.71 -7.61
C ARG A 338 3.55 0.73 -6.51
N TRP A 339 4.43 -0.23 -6.26
CA TRP A 339 4.25 -1.20 -5.20
C TRP A 339 4.66 -0.64 -3.85
N ILE A 340 3.82 -0.85 -2.85
CA ILE A 340 4.09 -0.45 -1.48
C ILE A 340 4.96 -1.53 -0.83
N LEU A 341 6.12 -1.14 -0.32
CA LEU A 341 7.14 -2.07 0.17
C LEU A 341 6.62 -3.11 1.18
N ALA A 342 5.72 -2.73 2.09
CA ALA A 342 5.11 -3.66 3.04
C ALA A 342 4.36 -4.83 2.36
N TYR A 343 3.68 -4.57 1.23
CA TYR A 343 2.99 -5.62 0.46
C TYR A 343 3.91 -6.34 -0.52
N VAL A 344 5.04 -5.74 -0.89
CA VAL A 344 6.09 -6.42 -1.67
C VAL A 344 6.61 -7.63 -0.91
N GLY A 345 6.77 -7.53 0.42
CA GLY A 345 7.15 -8.67 1.24
C GLY A 345 6.15 -9.82 1.16
N GLN A 346 4.85 -9.51 1.26
CA GLN A 346 3.77 -10.50 1.13
C GLN A 346 3.72 -11.11 -0.28
N MET A 347 3.90 -10.30 -1.33
CA MET A 347 3.99 -10.79 -2.71
C MET A 347 5.20 -11.71 -2.90
N CYS A 348 6.36 -11.36 -2.34
CA CYS A 348 7.55 -12.21 -2.37
C CYS A 348 7.26 -13.57 -1.70
N CYS A 349 6.63 -13.57 -0.52
CA CYS A 349 6.22 -14.80 0.17
C CYS A 349 5.27 -15.65 -0.69
N HIS A 350 4.26 -15.02 -1.33
CA HIS A 350 3.31 -15.68 -2.23
C HIS A 350 3.98 -16.33 -3.44
N LEU A 351 4.98 -15.65 -4.03
CA LEU A 351 5.78 -16.14 -5.15
C LEU A 351 6.85 -17.17 -4.73
N GLY A 352 7.00 -17.43 -3.42
CA GLY A 352 7.96 -18.40 -2.87
C GLY A 352 9.33 -17.82 -2.55
N TRP A 353 9.53 -16.50 -2.66
CA TRP A 353 10.77 -15.78 -2.35
C TRP A 353 10.83 -15.39 -0.87
N LYS A 354 10.67 -16.39 0.01
CA LYS A 354 10.49 -16.21 1.46
C LYS A 354 11.59 -15.38 2.11
N GLN A 355 12.85 -15.57 1.69
CA GLN A 355 13.98 -14.83 2.26
C GLN A 355 13.91 -13.33 1.99
N VAL A 356 13.45 -12.93 0.81
CA VAL A 356 13.24 -11.51 0.45
C VAL A 356 12.06 -10.94 1.25
N GLY A 357 10.98 -11.71 1.39
CA GLY A 357 9.86 -11.35 2.25
C GLY A 357 10.27 -11.09 3.69
N ALA A 358 11.05 -12.00 4.28
CA ALA A 358 11.56 -11.87 5.65
C ALA A 358 12.42 -10.60 5.86
N TRP A 359 13.29 -10.24 4.91
CA TRP A 359 14.07 -9.01 5.02
C TRP A 359 13.20 -7.75 5.00
N ILE A 360 12.13 -7.75 4.21
CA ILE A 360 11.17 -6.64 4.19
C ILE A 360 10.44 -6.53 5.54
N GLU A 361 10.09 -7.67 6.15
CA GLU A 361 9.47 -7.71 7.48
C GLU A 361 10.40 -7.26 8.61
N GLU A 362 11.73 -7.34 8.41
CA GLU A 362 12.73 -6.83 9.36
C GLU A 362 12.84 -5.29 9.32
N LEU A 363 12.46 -4.62 8.21
CA LEU A 363 12.59 -3.15 8.03
C LEU A 363 12.00 -2.29 9.15
N PRO A 364 10.79 -2.56 9.68
CA PRO A 364 10.24 -1.81 10.79
C PRO A 364 11.13 -1.85 12.05
N SER A 365 11.87 -2.94 12.28
CA SER A 365 12.77 -3.04 13.44
C SER A 365 13.98 -2.08 13.33
N TRP A 366 14.36 -1.73 12.10
CA TRP A 366 15.44 -0.77 11.82
C TRP A 366 15.00 0.69 11.93
N SER A 367 13.69 0.97 11.85
CA SER A 367 13.15 2.34 11.93
C SER A 367 13.49 3.07 13.24
N GLY A 368 13.71 2.34 14.33
CA GLY A 368 14.16 2.90 15.62
C GLY A 368 15.66 3.24 15.67
N LYS A 369 16.43 2.86 14.65
CA LYS A 369 17.90 2.99 14.59
C LYS A 369 18.34 3.69 13.30
N VAL A 370 17.68 4.80 12.97
CA VAL A 370 17.87 5.54 11.70
C VAL A 370 19.34 5.85 11.39
N GLU A 371 20.13 6.14 12.41
CA GLU A 371 21.55 6.50 12.27
C GLU A 371 22.44 5.33 11.82
N SER A 372 21.94 4.08 11.91
CA SER A 372 22.70 2.89 11.52
C SER A 372 22.78 2.68 10.00
N GLY A 373 21.81 3.19 9.23
CA GLY A 373 21.68 2.92 7.80
C GLY A 373 21.30 1.49 7.40
N GLN A 374 20.96 0.65 8.37
CA GLN A 374 20.55 -0.75 8.13
C GLN A 374 19.23 -0.85 7.34
N ASP A 375 18.36 0.14 7.46
CA ASP A 375 17.15 0.25 6.65
C ASP A 375 17.49 0.43 5.16
N TRP A 376 18.43 1.32 4.85
CA TRP A 376 18.91 1.52 3.48
C TRP A 376 19.66 0.30 2.92
N GLU A 377 20.52 -0.33 3.71
CA GLU A 377 21.21 -1.57 3.34
C GLU A 377 20.20 -2.67 2.98
N THR A 378 19.15 -2.82 3.79
CA THR A 378 18.09 -3.80 3.57
C THR A 378 17.28 -3.48 2.31
N VAL A 379 16.94 -2.20 2.07
CA VAL A 379 16.25 -1.78 0.84
C VAL A 379 17.05 -2.12 -0.41
N LEU A 380 18.36 -1.90 -0.40
CA LEU A 380 19.23 -2.26 -1.52
C LEU A 380 19.38 -3.77 -1.70
N LEU A 381 19.46 -4.52 -0.60
CA LEU A 381 19.50 -5.98 -0.65
C LEU A 381 18.22 -6.54 -1.28
N VAL A 382 17.06 -6.00 -0.89
CA VAL A 382 15.77 -6.33 -1.51
C VAL A 382 15.78 -5.98 -3.00
N ALA A 383 16.25 -4.78 -3.37
CA ALA A 383 16.36 -4.37 -4.77
C ALA A 383 17.26 -5.31 -5.57
N LEU A 384 18.43 -5.68 -5.03
CA LEU A 384 19.37 -6.62 -5.65
C LEU A 384 18.70 -7.98 -5.90
N CYS A 385 18.06 -8.55 -4.89
CA CYS A 385 17.39 -9.85 -5.06
C CYS A 385 16.27 -9.79 -6.10
N LEU A 386 15.44 -8.74 -6.08
CA LEU A 386 14.39 -8.57 -7.08
C LEU A 386 14.94 -8.35 -8.49
N ARG A 387 16.07 -7.64 -8.64
CA ARG A 387 16.77 -7.51 -9.94
C ARG A 387 17.32 -8.86 -10.43
N CYS A 388 17.82 -9.70 -9.53
CA CYS A 388 18.23 -11.06 -9.87
C CYS A 388 17.05 -11.93 -10.31
N TYR A 389 15.87 -11.79 -9.67
CA TYR A 389 14.65 -12.45 -10.12
C TYR A 389 14.15 -11.90 -11.46
N GLU A 390 14.19 -10.58 -11.67
CA GLU A 390 13.81 -9.95 -12.94
C GLU A 390 14.67 -10.44 -14.11
N ALA A 391 15.97 -10.63 -13.90
CA ALA A 391 16.88 -11.16 -14.91
C ALA A 391 16.46 -12.54 -15.46
N LYS A 392 15.65 -13.32 -14.74
CA LYS A 392 15.10 -14.59 -15.25
C LYS A 392 14.08 -14.38 -16.38
N TYR A 393 13.38 -13.25 -16.37
CA TYR A 393 12.23 -12.98 -17.23
C TYR A 393 12.49 -11.91 -18.29
N SER A 394 13.42 -10.98 -18.03
CA SER A 394 13.71 -9.86 -18.92
C SER A 394 15.20 -9.55 -19.00
N GLU A 395 15.57 -8.54 -19.80
CA GLU A 395 16.96 -8.11 -19.95
C GLU A 395 17.56 -7.72 -18.58
N PRO A 396 18.67 -8.34 -18.15
CA PRO A 396 19.26 -8.05 -16.85
C PRO A 396 19.67 -6.59 -16.73
N HIS A 397 19.45 -6.00 -15.55
CA HIS A 397 19.92 -4.65 -15.27
C HIS A 397 21.46 -4.57 -15.38
N GLU A 398 21.98 -3.54 -16.04
CA GLU A 398 23.41 -3.37 -16.38
C GLU A 398 24.37 -3.57 -15.19
N LEU A 399 23.95 -3.14 -13.99
CA LEU A 399 24.76 -3.23 -12.78
C LEU A 399 24.99 -4.67 -12.30
N LEU A 400 24.11 -5.61 -12.67
CA LEU A 400 24.34 -7.04 -12.41
C LEU A 400 25.57 -7.56 -13.18
N GLY A 401 25.93 -6.90 -14.28
CA GLY A 401 27.11 -7.23 -15.09
C GLY A 401 26.96 -8.46 -15.96
N LEU A 402 25.72 -8.89 -16.21
CA LEU A 402 25.42 -10.02 -17.09
C LEU A 402 25.50 -9.58 -18.56
N ALA A 403 25.87 -10.50 -19.45
CA ALA A 403 25.81 -10.25 -20.88
C ALA A 403 24.36 -10.04 -21.33
N LYS A 404 24.15 -9.28 -22.40
CA LYS A 404 22.82 -9.09 -22.98
C LYS A 404 22.24 -10.44 -23.41
N GLY A 405 21.02 -10.75 -22.98
CA GLY A 405 20.36 -12.04 -23.22
C GLY A 405 20.74 -13.16 -22.26
N ALA A 406 21.62 -12.92 -21.28
CA ALA A 406 21.93 -13.91 -20.25
C ALA A 406 20.78 -14.02 -19.23
N LEU A 407 19.88 -14.99 -19.45
CA LEU A 407 18.73 -15.25 -18.59
C LEU A 407 19.04 -16.41 -17.63
N PRO A 408 19.29 -16.16 -16.32
CA PRO A 408 19.46 -17.23 -15.35
C PRO A 408 18.22 -18.13 -15.28
N ALA A 409 18.44 -19.45 -15.32
CA ALA A 409 17.40 -20.45 -15.09
C ALA A 409 17.01 -20.55 -13.60
N ALA A 410 17.94 -20.21 -12.70
CA ALA A 410 17.73 -20.24 -11.25
C ALA A 410 18.29 -19.01 -10.54
N VAL A 411 17.59 -18.62 -9.46
CA VAL A 411 17.99 -17.54 -8.55
C VAL A 411 18.02 -18.09 -7.13
N TYR A 412 19.17 -17.99 -6.48
CA TYR A 412 19.39 -18.40 -5.10
C TYR A 412 19.60 -17.17 -4.22
N VAL A 413 19.02 -17.18 -3.02
CA VAL A 413 19.12 -16.05 -2.07
C VAL A 413 19.41 -16.63 -0.69
N GLU A 414 20.62 -16.42 -0.18
CA GLU A 414 21.12 -17.09 1.01
C GLU A 414 21.69 -16.11 2.04
N LYS A 415 21.40 -16.37 3.32
CA LYS A 415 22.11 -15.79 4.46
C LYS A 415 23.37 -16.63 4.72
N VAL A 416 24.55 -16.05 4.53
CA VAL A 416 25.82 -16.75 4.75
C VAL A 416 26.12 -16.83 6.25
N PRO A 417 26.43 -18.02 6.79
CA PRO A 417 26.80 -18.18 8.19
C PRO A 417 27.97 -17.28 8.61
N GLN A 418 28.01 -16.91 9.89
CA GLN A 418 28.98 -15.95 10.42
C GLN A 418 30.43 -16.38 10.17
N GLU A 419 30.73 -17.66 10.37
CA GLU A 419 32.05 -18.26 10.18
C GLU A 419 32.49 -18.28 8.70
N ASN A 420 31.54 -18.15 7.77
CA ASN A 420 31.78 -18.14 6.33
C ASN A 420 31.62 -16.76 5.69
N SER A 421 31.34 -15.72 6.48
CA SER A 421 31.06 -14.37 5.99
C SER A 421 32.11 -13.33 6.38
N THR A 422 33.30 -13.75 6.80
CA THR A 422 34.38 -12.82 7.19
C THR A 422 34.90 -11.98 6.02
N LYS A 423 35.07 -12.59 4.82
CA LYS A 423 35.56 -11.94 3.59
C LYS A 423 34.84 -12.49 2.34
N PRO A 424 34.72 -11.74 1.23
CA PRO A 424 34.06 -12.21 0.00
C PRO A 424 34.65 -13.49 -0.59
N THR A 425 35.96 -13.68 -0.51
CA THR A 425 36.62 -14.92 -0.98
C THR A 425 36.19 -16.14 -0.17
N VAL A 426 35.94 -15.98 1.13
CA VAL A 426 35.43 -17.04 2.01
C VAL A 426 33.98 -17.35 1.69
N MET A 427 33.14 -16.32 1.48
CA MET A 427 31.75 -16.49 1.04
C MET A 427 31.66 -17.23 -0.30
N LEU A 428 32.53 -16.87 -1.26
CA LEU A 428 32.60 -17.55 -2.56
C LEU A 428 33.03 -19.01 -2.41
N ALA A 429 34.04 -19.28 -1.58
CA ALA A 429 34.48 -20.65 -1.31
C ALA A 429 33.39 -21.49 -0.63
N TRP A 430 32.61 -20.89 0.27
CA TRP A 430 31.44 -21.52 0.87
C TRP A 430 30.34 -21.80 -0.16
N TRP A 431 30.05 -20.85 -1.05
CA TRP A 431 29.06 -21.03 -2.11
C TRP A 431 29.45 -22.13 -3.09
N LYS A 432 30.73 -22.21 -3.48
CA LYS A 432 31.23 -23.27 -4.38
C LYS A 432 31.08 -24.69 -3.81
N LYS A 433 30.90 -24.84 -2.49
CA LYS A 433 30.61 -26.14 -1.86
C LYS A 433 29.14 -26.54 -1.98
N GLN A 434 28.26 -25.61 -2.35
CA GLN A 434 26.83 -25.91 -2.54
C GLN A 434 26.65 -26.78 -3.80
N ARG A 435 25.79 -27.80 -3.70
CA ARG A 435 25.52 -28.72 -4.81
C ARG A 435 24.50 -28.11 -5.78
N ILE A 436 24.96 -27.18 -6.62
CA ILE A 436 24.11 -26.52 -7.63
C ILE A 436 24.01 -27.38 -8.89
N ARG A 437 22.77 -27.68 -9.30
CA ARG A 437 22.48 -28.52 -10.48
C ARG A 437 21.87 -27.75 -11.66
N THR A 438 21.41 -26.52 -11.42
CA THR A 438 20.73 -25.71 -12.42
C THR A 438 21.63 -24.57 -12.86
N TYR A 439 21.82 -24.45 -14.18
CA TYR A 439 22.62 -23.42 -14.82
C TYR A 439 21.87 -22.91 -16.07
N PRO A 440 22.08 -21.65 -16.50
CA PRO A 440 22.79 -20.59 -15.79
C PRO A 440 22.09 -20.22 -14.47
N TYR A 441 22.84 -19.77 -13.46
CA TYR A 441 22.25 -19.29 -12.19
C TYR A 441 22.82 -17.95 -11.75
N ILE A 442 22.05 -17.26 -10.91
CA ILE A 442 22.52 -16.15 -10.09
C ILE A 442 22.25 -16.44 -8.61
N ALA A 443 23.23 -16.18 -7.75
CA ALA A 443 23.13 -16.38 -6.30
C ALA A 443 23.43 -15.08 -5.58
N VAL A 444 22.54 -14.64 -4.68
CA VAL A 444 22.74 -13.48 -3.80
C VAL A 444 23.07 -13.98 -2.41
N LEU A 445 24.20 -13.52 -1.88
CA LEU A 445 24.76 -13.89 -0.61
C LEU A 445 24.77 -12.69 0.33
N SER A 446 23.97 -12.75 1.39
CA SER A 446 23.93 -11.73 2.44
C SER A 446 24.70 -12.23 3.67
N PRO A 447 25.77 -11.55 4.12
CA PRO A 447 26.50 -11.94 5.32
C PRO A 447 25.64 -11.70 6.58
N THR A 448 25.69 -12.63 7.53
CA THR A 448 25.07 -12.45 8.86
C THR A 448 25.97 -11.68 9.84
N PHE A 449 27.24 -11.49 9.50
CA PHE A 449 28.24 -10.86 10.34
C PHE A 449 28.34 -9.35 10.10
N SER A 450 28.03 -8.55 11.11
CA SER A 450 28.09 -7.06 11.02
C SER A 450 29.49 -6.50 10.74
N LYS A 451 30.56 -7.31 10.92
CA LYS A 451 31.94 -6.94 10.63
C LYS A 451 32.48 -7.55 9.32
N THR A 452 31.65 -8.07 8.42
CA THR A 452 32.11 -8.41 7.06
C THR A 452 32.79 -7.17 6.47
N GLU A 453 34.10 -7.28 6.22
CA GLU A 453 34.98 -6.10 6.22
C GLU A 453 34.73 -5.16 5.04
N ILE A 454 34.13 -5.64 3.94
CA ILE A 454 34.10 -4.89 2.69
C ILE A 454 32.76 -4.85 1.94
N VAL A 455 31.85 -5.82 2.11
CA VAL A 455 30.58 -5.85 1.36
C VAL A 455 29.41 -6.13 2.28
N ASP A 456 28.27 -5.51 1.98
CA ASP A 456 26.98 -5.74 2.66
C ASP A 456 26.17 -6.85 1.97
N ALA A 457 26.47 -7.13 0.69
CA ALA A 457 26.05 -8.33 -0.01
C ALA A 457 26.98 -8.64 -1.18
N MET A 458 26.94 -9.87 -1.66
CA MET A 458 27.64 -10.33 -2.85
C MET A 458 26.66 -11.06 -3.77
N TRP A 459 26.85 -11.00 -5.08
CA TRP A 459 26.19 -11.92 -5.99
C TRP A 459 27.16 -12.60 -6.94
N ILE A 460 26.79 -13.81 -7.33
CA ILE A 460 27.58 -14.71 -8.14
C ILE A 460 26.71 -15.15 -9.31
N TYR A 461 27.20 -15.00 -10.54
CA TYR A 461 26.59 -15.58 -11.71
C TYR A 461 27.52 -16.64 -12.31
N GLN A 462 26.94 -17.76 -12.74
CA GLN A 462 27.69 -18.82 -13.40
C GLN A 462 26.84 -19.46 -14.49
N GLU A 463 27.39 -19.48 -15.71
CA GLU A 463 26.68 -19.93 -16.91
C GLU A 463 26.58 -21.45 -17.03
N SER A 464 27.61 -22.17 -16.60
CA SER A 464 27.69 -23.63 -16.60
C SER A 464 28.59 -24.11 -15.47
N ALA A 465 28.55 -25.41 -15.16
CA ALA A 465 29.36 -25.98 -14.09
C ALA A 465 30.89 -25.75 -14.26
N THR A 466 31.36 -25.59 -15.49
CA THR A 466 32.78 -25.39 -15.83
C THR A 466 33.15 -23.92 -16.10
N ALA A 467 32.16 -23.05 -16.32
CA ALA A 467 32.41 -21.63 -16.57
C ALA A 467 32.96 -20.93 -15.33
N SER A 468 33.81 -19.92 -15.56
CA SER A 468 34.25 -19.01 -14.50
C SER A 468 33.06 -18.23 -13.92
N CYS A 469 33.05 -18.03 -12.61
CA CYS A 469 32.01 -17.23 -11.97
C CYS A 469 32.26 -15.74 -12.21
N LEU A 470 31.22 -14.99 -12.59
CA LEU A 470 31.17 -13.55 -12.41
C LEU A 470 30.82 -13.26 -10.95
N VAL A 471 31.66 -12.50 -10.25
CA VAL A 471 31.45 -12.19 -8.83
C VAL A 471 31.46 -10.68 -8.62
N ARG A 472 30.43 -10.18 -7.95
CA ARG A 472 30.29 -8.76 -7.63
C ARG A 472 29.85 -8.55 -6.19
N GLY A 473 30.32 -7.47 -5.59
CA GLY A 473 29.94 -7.05 -4.24
C GLY A 473 29.18 -5.73 -4.27
N MET A 474 28.37 -5.47 -3.25
CA MET A 474 27.82 -4.15 -2.99
C MET A 474 28.16 -3.68 -1.58
N GLN A 475 28.32 -2.37 -1.42
CA GLN A 475 28.34 -1.70 -0.13
C GLN A 475 27.39 -0.50 -0.15
N ALA A 476 26.64 -0.37 0.92
CA ALA A 476 25.47 0.47 1.08
C ALA A 476 25.49 1.30 2.39
N LYS A 477 26.37 1.01 3.36
CA LYS A 477 26.35 1.67 4.69
C LYS A 477 26.16 3.19 4.63
N LEU A 478 25.26 3.75 5.44
CA LEU A 478 25.11 5.21 5.55
C LEU A 478 26.21 5.78 6.45
N GLY A 479 27.25 6.40 5.87
CA GLY A 479 28.34 7.04 6.63
C GLY A 479 29.53 7.47 5.76
N SER A 480 30.49 8.19 6.35
CA SER A 480 31.70 8.70 5.66
C SER A 480 32.78 7.63 5.45
N ALA A 481 32.66 6.45 6.06
CA ALA A 481 33.66 5.40 5.96
C ALA A 481 33.57 4.69 4.60
N TYR A 482 34.46 5.04 3.67
CA TYR A 482 34.69 4.28 2.44
C TYR A 482 35.18 2.86 2.78
N PRO A 483 34.95 1.84 1.90
CA PRO A 483 35.53 0.52 2.08
C PRO A 483 37.00 0.68 2.36
N LYS A 484 37.57 0.09 3.42
CA LYS A 484 38.99 0.31 3.76
C LYS A 484 39.96 -0.53 2.94
N GLN A 485 39.46 -1.53 2.21
CA GLN A 485 40.25 -2.47 1.43
C GLN A 485 39.73 -2.52 -0.02
N ASP A 486 40.60 -2.93 -0.95
CA ASP A 486 40.21 -3.19 -2.34
C ASP A 486 39.34 -4.45 -2.44
N MET A 487 38.52 -4.52 -3.48
CA MET A 487 37.85 -5.78 -3.82
C MET A 487 38.88 -6.83 -4.21
N PRO A 488 38.67 -8.12 -3.91
CA PRO A 488 39.56 -9.20 -4.35
C PRO A 488 39.75 -9.23 -5.87
N LEU A 489 40.88 -9.78 -6.33
CA LEU A 489 41.15 -9.94 -7.76
C LEU A 489 40.04 -10.76 -8.44
N GLY A 490 39.59 -10.31 -9.60
CA GLY A 490 38.49 -10.94 -10.34
C GLY A 490 37.08 -10.56 -9.85
N MET A 491 36.96 -9.68 -8.85
CA MET A 491 35.68 -9.17 -8.35
C MET A 491 35.53 -7.67 -8.60
N LEU A 492 34.30 -7.21 -8.83
CA LEU A 492 33.96 -5.78 -8.89
C LEU A 492 33.02 -5.41 -7.73
N GLY A 493 33.32 -4.33 -7.03
CA GLY A 493 32.48 -3.79 -5.96
C GLY A 493 31.69 -2.59 -6.45
N LEU A 494 30.43 -2.48 -6.05
CA LEU A 494 29.56 -1.34 -6.33
C LEU A 494 29.28 -0.57 -5.04
N LEU A 495 29.39 0.76 -5.10
CA LEU A 495 29.06 1.65 -3.98
C LEU A 495 27.71 2.32 -4.20
N PHE A 496 26.73 1.97 -3.38
CA PHE A 496 25.39 2.54 -3.40
C PHE A 496 25.25 3.64 -2.34
N ARG A 497 26.04 4.70 -2.53
CA ARG A 497 25.97 5.96 -1.78
C ARG A 497 25.93 7.11 -2.78
N GLY A 498 25.24 8.19 -2.45
CA GLY A 498 25.24 9.38 -3.31
C GLY A 498 26.22 10.43 -2.83
N GLN A 499 26.80 11.07 -3.83
CA GLN A 499 28.09 11.76 -3.86
C GLN A 499 29.30 10.79 -3.88
N ALA A 500 29.82 10.58 -5.09
CA ALA A 500 31.17 10.08 -5.26
C ALA A 500 32.16 11.09 -4.65
N PRO A 501 33.30 10.64 -4.08
CA PRO A 501 34.31 11.57 -3.57
C PRO A 501 34.74 12.54 -4.69
N ASP A 502 34.85 13.83 -4.36
CA ASP A 502 35.45 14.82 -5.25
C ASP A 502 36.87 14.33 -5.59
N THR A 503 37.14 14.27 -6.88
CA THR A 503 38.26 13.58 -7.55
C THR A 503 39.66 14.06 -7.17
N THR A 504 39.82 14.90 -6.14
CA THR A 504 41.07 15.55 -5.76
C THR A 504 41.80 14.91 -4.57
N ARG A 505 41.20 13.93 -3.87
CA ARG A 505 41.90 13.14 -2.83
C ARG A 505 41.84 11.63 -3.10
N ASN A 506 42.78 11.16 -3.93
CA ASN A 506 43.41 9.84 -3.91
C ASN A 506 42.65 8.69 -3.19
N LEU A 507 41.57 8.18 -3.78
CA LEU A 507 41.05 6.83 -3.49
C LEU A 507 40.46 6.20 -4.75
N GLU A 508 41.25 6.12 -5.82
CA GLU A 508 41.06 5.07 -6.86
C GLU A 508 41.36 3.71 -6.22
N ARG A 509 40.48 3.27 -5.31
CA ARG A 509 40.53 1.92 -4.77
C ARG A 509 40.27 0.96 -5.93
N GLN A 510 41.20 0.04 -6.16
CA GLN A 510 41.12 -0.83 -7.31
C GLN A 510 39.82 -1.63 -7.25
N ARG A 511 39.08 -1.66 -8.38
CA ARG A 511 37.89 -2.49 -8.59
C ARG A 511 36.65 -2.10 -7.76
N TRP A 512 36.54 -0.85 -7.33
CA TRP A 512 35.28 -0.26 -6.84
C TRP A 512 34.69 0.71 -7.88
N LYS A 513 33.42 0.52 -8.24
CA LYS A 513 32.64 1.47 -9.06
C LYS A 513 31.75 2.31 -8.15
N TYR A 514 31.94 3.62 -8.20
CA TYR A 514 31.06 4.61 -7.58
C TYR A 514 29.85 4.83 -8.48
N LEU A 515 28.66 4.59 -7.96
CA LEU A 515 27.43 4.78 -8.73
C LEU A 515 26.95 6.22 -8.61
N THR A 516 26.51 6.78 -9.74
CA THR A 516 25.79 8.04 -9.78
C THR A 516 24.41 7.91 -9.14
N ALA A 517 23.81 9.03 -8.75
CA ALA A 517 22.44 9.04 -8.25
C ALA A 517 21.44 8.44 -9.27
N SER A 518 21.65 8.69 -10.56
CA SER A 518 20.82 8.14 -11.64
C SER A 518 20.94 6.62 -11.74
N GLU A 519 22.15 6.07 -11.65
CA GLU A 519 22.37 4.61 -11.65
C GLU A 519 21.71 3.94 -10.44
N ILE A 520 21.80 4.55 -9.25
CA ILE A 520 21.14 4.04 -8.03
C ILE A 520 19.62 4.06 -8.21
N GLN A 521 19.06 5.18 -8.67
CA GLN A 521 17.61 5.30 -8.90
C GLN A 521 17.13 4.32 -9.98
N SER A 522 17.91 4.12 -11.04
CA SER A 522 17.63 3.10 -12.05
C SER A 522 17.60 1.71 -11.41
N PHE A 523 18.62 1.35 -10.62
CA PHE A 523 18.70 0.05 -9.96
C PHE A 523 17.52 -0.22 -9.04
N LEU A 524 17.13 0.76 -8.23
CA LEU A 524 15.97 0.69 -7.33
C LEU A 524 14.63 0.56 -8.09
N GLY A 525 14.53 1.15 -9.28
CA GLY A 525 13.29 1.25 -10.05
C GLY A 525 12.19 2.05 -9.35
N LYS A 526 11.02 2.16 -9.99
CA LYS A 526 9.96 3.12 -9.60
C LYS A 526 9.35 2.88 -8.22
N SER A 527 9.32 1.63 -7.75
CA SER A 527 8.75 1.29 -6.44
C SER A 527 9.67 1.62 -5.27
N LEU A 528 10.99 1.54 -5.45
CA LEU A 528 11.94 1.88 -4.39
C LEU A 528 12.63 3.25 -4.58
N THR A 529 12.44 3.95 -5.71
CA THR A 529 13.09 5.26 -5.93
C THR A 529 12.75 6.27 -4.82
N ALA A 530 11.52 6.23 -4.28
CA ALA A 530 11.11 7.11 -3.17
C ALA A 530 11.85 6.82 -1.85
N ALA A 531 12.47 5.65 -1.78
CA ALA A 531 13.30 5.18 -0.67
C ALA A 531 14.76 5.69 -0.81
N CYS A 532 15.15 6.26 -1.95
CA CYS A 532 16.47 6.86 -2.13
C CYS A 532 16.60 8.09 -1.22
N PRO A 533 17.65 8.20 -0.39
CA PRO A 533 17.88 9.38 0.45
C PRO A 533 17.90 10.67 -0.40
N ALA A 534 17.06 11.65 -0.03
CA ALA A 534 17.00 12.95 -0.73
C ALA A 534 18.33 13.72 -0.61
N HIS A 535 18.94 13.63 0.56
CA HIS A 535 20.30 14.05 0.82
C HIS A 535 21.00 12.89 1.51
N TRP A 536 22.16 12.53 1.00
CA TRP A 536 23.08 11.68 1.74
C TRP A 536 23.58 12.51 2.90
N PRO A 537 23.55 11.99 4.15
CA PRO A 537 24.00 12.76 5.30
C PRO A 537 25.36 13.37 4.96
N ASN A 538 25.41 14.71 4.93
CA ASN A 538 26.53 15.47 4.40
C ASN A 538 27.82 14.93 5.01
N VAL A 539 28.70 14.45 4.13
CA VAL A 539 30.12 14.33 4.43
C VAL A 539 30.56 15.75 4.74
N THR A 540 30.73 16.06 6.02
CA THR A 540 31.39 17.31 6.39
C THR A 540 32.79 17.23 5.80
N PRO A 541 33.23 18.18 4.96
CA PRO A 541 34.52 18.12 4.28
C PRO A 541 35.71 17.98 5.24
#